data_AF-A0AAE3YV20-F1
#
_entry.id   AF-A0AAE3YV20-F1
#
_cell.length_a   1.000
_cell.length_b   1.000
_cell.length_c   1.000
_cell.angle_alpha   90.00
_cell.angle_beta   90.00
_cell.angle_gamma   90.00
#
_symmetry.space_group_name_H-M   'P 1'
#
loop_
_entity.id
_entity.type
_entity.pdbx_description
1 polymer ?
#
loop_
_entity_poly.entity_id
_entity_poly.type
_entity_poly.pdbx_seq_one_letter_code
_entity_poly.pdbx_strand_id
1 'polypeptide(L)' 'MTGVSPAAVLWAAEQTVRQHEEPPNDARATGRCARCEDSGCGLLAWARVVLAADRNQVAMVAAG' A
#
# COMPACT_ATOMS: atom_id res chain seq x y z
N MET A 1 9.34 -24.05 -0.90
CA MET A 1 8.91 -22.83 -0.18
C MET A 1 8.89 -21.69 -1.20
N THR A 2 7.72 -21.31 -1.71
CA THR A 2 7.61 -20.11 -2.53
C THR A 2 7.64 -18.90 -1.59
N GLY A 3 8.83 -18.37 -1.34
CA GLY A 3 8.98 -17.13 -0.58
C GLY A 3 8.32 -15.98 -1.33
N VAL A 4 7.63 -15.10 -0.61
CA VAL A 4 7.15 -13.84 -1.18
C VAL A 4 8.37 -12.97 -1.47
N SER A 5 8.55 -12.54 -2.73
CA SER A 5 9.67 -11.67 -3.09
C SER A 5 9.45 -10.24 -2.58
N PRO A 6 10.53 -9.47 -2.31
CA PRO A 6 10.41 -8.06 -1.97
C PRO A 6 9.61 -7.26 -3.02
N ALA A 7 9.81 -7.57 -4.30
CA ALA A 7 9.05 -6.95 -5.40
C ALA A 7 7.54 -7.23 -5.30
N ALA A 8 7.14 -8.45 -4.92
CA ALA A 8 5.73 -8.79 -4.73
C ALA A 8 5.12 -8.01 -3.55
N VAL A 9 5.89 -7.78 -2.48
CA VAL A 9 5.46 -6.97 -1.33
C VAL A 9 5.26 -5.51 -1.73
N LEU A 10 6.20 -4.93 -2.47
CA LEU A 10 6.10 -3.55 -2.96
C LEU A 10 4.90 -3.36 -3.88
N TRP A 11 4.74 -4.25 -4.87
CA TRP A 11 3.59 -4.22 -5.77
C TRP A 11 2.27 -4.27 -5.00
N ALA A 12 2.14 -5.15 -4.00
CA ALA A 12 0.93 -5.26 -3.19
C ALA A 12 0.65 -3.98 -2.37
N ALA A 13 1.69 -3.34 -1.83
CA ALA A 13 1.57 -2.08 -1.11
C ALA A 13 1.10 -0.94 -2.05
N GLU A 14 1.67 -0.83 -3.25
CA GLU A 14 1.26 0.15 -4.25
C GLU A 14 -0.21 -0.04 -4.67
N GLN A 15 -0.62 -1.28 -4.95
CA GLN A 15 -2.02 -1.56 -5.30
C GLN A 15 -2.96 -1.20 -4.15
N THR A 16 -2.55 -1.48 -2.92
CA THR A 16 -3.33 -1.10 -1.73
C THR A 16 -3.53 0.41 -1.67
N VAL A 17 -2.47 1.21 -1.86
CA VAL A 17 -2.60 2.68 -1.86
C VAL A 17 -3.48 3.16 -3.02
N ARG A 18 -3.23 2.70 -4.24
CA ARG A 18 -4.02 3.08 -5.43
C ARG A 18 -5.50 2.83 -5.24
N GLN A 19 -5.85 1.68 -4.66
CA GLN A 19 -7.24 1.32 -4.37
C GLN A 19 -7.95 2.24 -3.38
N HIS A 20 -7.22 2.99 -2.55
CA HIS A 20 -7.78 3.96 -1.60
C HIS A 20 -7.76 5.40 -2.12
N GLU A 21 -6.98 5.68 -3.17
CA GLU A 21 -6.97 6.97 -3.88
C GLU A 21 -8.03 7.01 -4.99
N GLU A 22 -8.51 5.84 -5.43
CA GLU A 22 -9.55 5.72 -6.43
C GLU A 22 -10.87 6.35 -5.94
N PRO A 23 -11.46 7.28 -6.71
CA PRO A 23 -12.71 7.91 -6.33
C PRO A 23 -13.85 6.89 -6.30
N PRO A 24 -14.93 7.15 -5.53
CA PRO A 24 -16.12 6.32 -5.58
C PRO A 24 -16.65 6.18 -7.00
N ASN A 25 -17.06 4.97 -7.36
CA ASN A 25 -17.70 4.65 -8.64
C ASN A 25 -18.81 3.62 -8.44
N ASP A 26 -19.55 3.26 -9.49
CA ASP A 26 -20.70 2.35 -9.39
C ASP A 26 -20.33 0.95 -8.85
N ALA A 27 -19.07 0.53 -8.99
CA ALA A 27 -18.55 -0.70 -8.41
C ALA A 27 -17.99 -0.52 -6.99
N ARG A 28 -17.77 0.73 -6.55
CA ARG A 28 -17.18 1.12 -5.26
C ARG A 28 -17.85 2.37 -4.70
N ALA A 29 -19.04 2.19 -4.10
CA ALA A 29 -19.89 3.28 -3.62
C ALA A 29 -19.23 4.28 -2.65
N THR A 30 -18.17 3.89 -1.95
CA THR A 30 -17.48 4.75 -0.96
C THR A 30 -16.08 5.18 -1.38
N GLY A 31 -15.54 4.67 -2.49
CA GLY A 31 -14.12 4.86 -2.87
C GLY A 31 -13.12 4.28 -1.87
N ARG A 32 -13.62 3.59 -0.82
CA ARG A 32 -12.82 3.00 0.25
C ARG A 32 -12.90 1.49 0.17
N CYS A 33 -11.87 0.82 0.70
CA CYS A 33 -11.89 -0.63 0.86
C CYS A 33 -13.07 -1.07 1.74
N ALA A 34 -13.61 -2.26 1.53
CA ALA A 34 -14.71 -2.80 2.36
C ALA A 34 -14.35 -2.96 3.85
N ARG A 35 -13.06 -2.86 4.20
CA ARG A 35 -12.50 -2.99 5.55
C ARG A 35 -12.18 -1.65 6.20
N CYS A 36 -12.46 -0.56 5.50
CA CYS A 36 -12.17 0.79 5.91
C CYS A 36 -13.36 1.28 6.74
N GLU A 37 -13.40 0.92 8.01
CA GLU A 37 -14.38 1.41 8.99
C GLU A 37 -13.86 2.66 9.71
N ASP A 38 -14.60 3.15 10.71
CA ASP A 38 -14.33 4.40 11.44
C ASP A 38 -12.96 4.45 12.12
N SER A 39 -12.34 3.29 12.37
CA SER A 39 -11.00 3.14 12.97
C SER A 39 -9.85 3.13 11.95
N GLY A 40 -10.15 3.29 10.65
CA GLY A 40 -9.18 3.33 9.58
C GLY A 40 -8.83 1.95 9.00
N CYS A 41 -7.93 1.92 8.01
CA CYS A 41 -7.56 0.70 7.29
C CYS A 41 -6.16 0.23 7.67
N GLY A 42 -6.06 -0.89 8.39
CA GLY A 42 -4.79 -1.50 8.76
C GLY A 42 -3.93 -1.92 7.55
N LEU A 43 -4.58 -2.32 6.45
CA LEU A 43 -3.91 -2.63 5.18
C LEU A 43 -3.30 -1.37 4.54
N LEU A 44 -4.02 -0.25 4.55
CA LEU A 44 -3.48 1.03 4.07
C LEU A 44 -2.32 1.52 4.94
N ALA A 45 -2.44 1.38 6.26
CA ALA A 45 -1.37 1.74 7.20
C ALA A 45 -0.10 0.91 6.94
N TRP A 46 -0.25 -0.41 6.79
CA TRP A 46 0.84 -1.31 6.40
C TRP A 46 1.48 -0.89 5.07
N ALA A 47 0.68 -0.65 4.04
CA ALA A 47 1.18 -0.29 2.71
C ALA A 47 2.00 1.01 2.74
N ARG A 48 1.54 2.02 3.47
CA ARG A 48 2.27 3.28 3.64
C ARG A 48 3.62 3.08 4.35
N VAL A 49 3.67 2.23 5.37
CA VAL A 49 4.92 1.91 6.08
C VAL A 49 5.91 1.18 5.17
N VAL A 50 5.45 0.19 4.39
CA VAL A 50 6.29 -0.54 3.43
C VAL A 50 6.91 0.40 2.40
N LEU A 51 6.09 1.26 1.77
CA LEU A 51 6.57 2.18 0.74
C LEU A 51 7.46 3.30 1.29
N ALA A 52 7.29 3.68 2.56
CA ALA A 52 8.19 4.61 3.22
C ALA A 52 9.56 3.96 3.51
N ALA A 53 9.56 2.70 3.95
CA ALA A 53 10.79 1.96 4.20
C ALA A 53 11.60 1.74 2.92
N ASP A 54 10.95 1.41 1.81
CA ASP A 54 11.59 1.25 0.49
C ASP A 54 12.26 2.56 0.01
N ARG A 55 11.53 3.68 0.08
CA ARG A 55 12.08 5.00 -0.26
C ARG A 55 13.30 5.36 0.59
N ASN A 56 13.27 5.03 1.87
CA ASN A 56 14.40 5.28 2.77
C ASN A 56 15.60 4.37 2.45
N GLN A 57 15.36 3.12 2.05
CA GLN A 57 16.43 2.22 1.57
C GLN A 57 17.09 2.76 0.30
N VAL A 58 16.29 3.19 -0.68
CA VAL A 58 16.81 3.80 -1.91
C VAL A 58 17.61 5.07 -1.61
N ALA A 59 17.13 5.92 -0.70
CA ALA A 59 17.84 7.14 -0.31
C ALA A 59 19.20 6.85 0.37
N MET A 60 19.27 5.82 1.23
CA MET A 60 20.52 5.42 1.85
C MET A 60 21.52 4.84 0.84
N VAL A 61 21.05 4.03 -0.12
CA VAL A 61 21.89 3.47 -1.18
C VAL A 61 22.42 4.57 -2.12
N ALA A 62 21.63 5.60 -2.39
CA ALA A 62 22.05 6.72 -3.24
C ALA A 62 23.03 7.70 -2.55
N ALA A 63 23.17 7.63 -1.22
CA ALA A 63 24.00 8.53 -0.43
C ALA A 63 25.40 7.96 -0.08
N GLY A 64 25.71 6.73 -0.46
CA GLY A 64 27.00 6.06 -0.24
C GLY A 64 27.78 5.89 -1.53
#